data_AF-A0A6G1SYC3-F1
#
_entry.id   AF-A0A6G1SYC3-F1
#
_cell.length_a   1.000
_cell.length_b   1.000
_cell.length_c   1.000
_cell.angle_alpha   90.00
_cell.angle_beta   90.00
_cell.angle_gamma   90.00
#
_symmetry.space_group_name_H-M   'P 1'
#
loop_
_entity.id
_entity.type
_entity.pdbx_description
1 polymer ?
#
loop_
_entity_poly.entity_id
_entity_poly.type
_entity_poly.pdbx_seq_one_letter_code
_entity_poly.pdbx_strand_id
1 'polypeptide(L)'
;MCVYCGRPFCREHGERGADYIEVCSRKVCQAKWRDVEAHRQWVDHHRVANRSSICAHEACEERMRHQCQRCLLLFCDDHLKSQNIVDRTFNDPPRRVTLMLCRHCVARRDLWD
;
A
#
# COMPACT_ATOMS: atom_id res chain seq x y z
N MET A 1 1.60 -18.49 10.75
CA MET A 1 0.52 -17.70 11.43
C MET A 1 -0.06 -16.74 10.39
N CYS A 2 -1.27 -16.21 10.53
CA CYS A 2 -1.75 -15.24 9.54
C CYS A 2 -0.93 -13.94 9.59
N VAL A 3 -0.36 -13.52 8.46
CA VAL A 3 0.53 -12.33 8.36
C VAL A 3 -0.17 -11.01 8.73
N TYR A 4 -1.50 -10.94 8.66
CA TYR A 4 -2.24 -9.69 8.94
C TYR A 4 -2.86 -9.60 10.32
N CYS A 5 -3.28 -10.73 10.91
CA CYS A 5 -3.90 -10.72 12.23
C CYS A 5 -3.05 -11.40 13.32
N GLY A 6 -1.91 -11.99 12.95
CA GLY A 6 -1.00 -12.68 13.88
C GLY A 6 -1.56 -13.98 14.47
N ARG A 7 -2.79 -14.38 14.13
CA ARG A 7 -3.45 -15.56 14.72
C ARG A 7 -3.02 -16.86 14.03
N PRO A 8 -2.93 -17.98 14.77
CA PRO A 8 -2.66 -19.29 14.18
C PRO A 8 -3.81 -19.75 13.27
N PHE A 9 -3.50 -20.54 12.25
CA PHE A 9 -4.52 -21.23 11.46
C PHE A 9 -5.11 -22.36 12.29
N CYS A 10 -6.43 -22.36 12.44
CA CYS A 10 -7.20 -23.38 13.13
C CYS A 10 -8.55 -23.52 12.43
N ARG A 11 -9.39 -24.44 12.91
CA ARG A 11 -10.72 -24.70 12.32
C ARG A 11 -11.59 -23.43 12.15
N GLU A 12 -11.40 -22.42 13.00
CA GLU A 12 -12.09 -21.12 12.92
C GLU A 12 -11.35 -20.06 12.10
N HIS A 13 -10.02 -20.14 12.01
CA HIS A 13 -9.18 -19.20 11.27
C HIS A 13 -8.96 -19.63 9.80
N GLY A 14 -9.42 -20.81 9.42
CA GLY A 14 -9.33 -21.34 8.06
C GLY A 14 -8.00 -22.04 7.77
N GLU A 15 -7.86 -22.50 6.54
CA GLU A 15 -6.71 -23.27 6.06
C GLU A 15 -5.63 -22.36 5.46
N ARG A 16 -4.41 -22.90 5.33
CA ARG A 16 -3.28 -22.20 4.72
C ARG A 16 -3.44 -22.22 3.20
N GLY A 17 -3.30 -21.07 2.55
CA GLY A 17 -3.29 -20.99 1.08
C GLY A 17 -2.11 -21.76 0.48
N ALA A 18 -2.27 -22.25 -0.75
CA ALA A 18 -1.26 -23.04 -1.47
C ALA A 18 0.02 -22.22 -1.79
N ASP A 19 -0.10 -20.90 -1.83
CA ASP A 19 0.92 -20.00 -2.37
C ASP A 19 2.05 -19.66 -1.37
N TYR A 20 2.15 -20.41 -0.26
CA TYR A 20 3.00 -20.12 0.91
C TYR A 20 2.76 -18.75 1.58
N ILE A 21 1.81 -17.95 1.08
CA ILE A 21 1.37 -16.72 1.70
C ILE A 21 0.39 -17.06 2.82
N GLU A 22 0.77 -16.77 4.05
CA GLU A 22 -0.03 -17.10 5.23
C GLU A 22 -1.17 -16.08 5.45
N VAL A 23 -2.26 -16.14 4.68
CA VAL A 23 -3.48 -15.32 4.88
C VAL A 23 -4.68 -16.18 5.26
N CYS A 24 -5.37 -15.80 6.35
CA CYS A 24 -6.57 -16.49 6.83
C CYS A 24 -7.83 -16.11 6.03
N SER A 25 -8.92 -16.88 6.17
CA SER A 25 -10.17 -16.67 5.42
C SER A 25 -11.03 -15.49 5.92
N ARG A 26 -10.64 -14.82 7.01
CA ARG A 26 -11.40 -13.68 7.57
C ARG A 26 -11.52 -12.57 6.53
N LYS A 27 -12.72 -11.98 6.43
CA LYS A 27 -13.06 -10.92 5.46
C LYS A 27 -12.01 -9.80 5.40
N VAL A 28 -11.57 -9.29 6.56
CA VAL A 28 -10.57 -8.21 6.65
C VAL A 28 -9.20 -8.65 6.14
N CYS A 29 -8.73 -9.85 6.49
CA CYS A 29 -7.44 -10.37 6.03
C CYS A 29 -7.44 -10.64 4.52
N GLN A 30 -8.55 -11.17 4.00
CA GLN A 30 -8.75 -11.37 2.56
C GLN A 30 -8.87 -10.04 1.79
N ALA A 31 -9.45 -9.01 2.41
CA ALA A 31 -9.48 -7.66 1.82
C ALA A 31 -8.07 -7.06 1.75
N LYS A 32 -7.28 -7.16 2.83
CA LYS A 32 -5.87 -6.71 2.85
C LYS A 32 -5.02 -7.43 1.82
N TRP A 33 -5.19 -8.75 1.67
CA TRP A 33 -4.49 -9.52 0.65
C TRP A 33 -4.82 -9.05 -0.77
N ARG A 34 -6.11 -8.93 -1.09
CA ARG A 34 -6.57 -8.43 -2.40
C ARG A 34 -6.09 -7.01 -2.68
N ASP A 35 -6.05 -6.14 -1.66
CA ASP A 35 -5.49 -4.80 -1.79
C ASP A 35 -3.98 -4.82 -2.09
N VAL A 36 -3.19 -5.66 -1.43
CA VAL A 36 -1.76 -5.80 -1.77
C VAL A 36 -1.58 -6.22 -3.23
N GLU A 37 -2.37 -7.18 -3.70
CA GLU A 37 -2.27 -7.69 -5.06
C GLU A 37 -2.69 -6.63 -6.09
N ALA A 38 -3.82 -5.96 -5.87
CA ALA A 38 -4.27 -4.85 -6.69
C ALA A 38 -3.23 -3.71 -6.71
N HIS A 39 -2.62 -3.41 -5.57
CA HIS A 39 -1.57 -2.39 -5.48
C HIS A 39 -0.33 -2.76 -6.29
N ARG A 40 0.12 -4.02 -6.24
CA ARG A 40 1.27 -4.49 -7.03
C ARG A 40 1.01 -4.32 -8.52
N GLN A 41 -0.15 -4.77 -8.99
CA GLN A 41 -0.56 -4.62 -10.38
C GLN A 41 -0.64 -3.13 -10.80
N TRP A 42 -1.21 -2.29 -9.94
CA TRP A 42 -1.27 -0.84 -10.16
C TRP A 42 0.12 -0.21 -10.25
N VAL A 43 1.05 -0.58 -9.35
CA VAL A 43 2.44 -0.10 -9.39
C VAL A 43 3.14 -0.53 -10.66
N ASP A 44 3.02 -1.79 -11.07
CA ASP A 44 3.69 -2.30 -12.26
C ASP A 44 3.17 -1.65 -13.54
N HIS A 45 1.85 -1.41 -13.63
CA HIS A 45 1.25 -0.64 -14.72
C HIS A 45 1.85 0.77 -14.82
N HIS A 46 1.91 1.49 -13.69
CA HIS A 46 2.37 2.88 -13.68
C HIS A 46 3.89 3.00 -13.76
N ARG A 47 4.66 2.01 -13.32
CA ARG A 47 6.13 2.00 -13.46
C ARG A 47 6.58 2.14 -14.90
N VAL A 48 5.85 1.54 -15.84
CA VAL A 48 6.17 1.64 -17.27
C VAL A 48 5.99 3.08 -17.74
N ALA A 49 4.86 3.72 -17.43
CA ALA A 49 4.59 5.12 -17.77
C ALA A 49 5.56 6.10 -17.07
N ASN A 50 5.92 5.82 -15.82
CA ASN A 50 6.79 6.67 -15.01
C ASN A 50 8.23 6.72 -15.53
N ARG A 51 8.66 5.73 -16.35
CA ARG A 51 9.94 5.80 -17.08
C ARG A 51 9.98 6.91 -18.12
N SER A 52 8.82 7.37 -18.61
CA SER A 52 8.71 8.43 -19.61
C SER A 52 8.73 9.85 -19.00
N SER A 53 9.11 9.99 -17.73
CA SER A 53 9.14 11.29 -17.00
C SER A 53 7.80 11.98 -16.76
N ILE A 54 6.70 11.24 -16.89
CA ILE A 54 5.33 11.71 -16.66
C ILE A 54 4.86 11.25 -15.27
N CYS A 55 4.04 12.08 -14.63
CA CYS A 55 3.36 11.79 -13.38
C CYS A 55 2.67 10.41 -13.43
N ALA A 56 2.83 9.61 -12.36
CA ALA A 56 2.18 8.30 -12.24
C ALA A 56 0.69 8.39 -11.84
N HIS A 57 0.03 9.53 -12.02
CA HIS A 57 -1.42 9.64 -11.87
C HIS A 57 -2.10 9.46 -13.23
N GLU A 58 -3.19 8.69 -13.26
CA GLU A 58 -3.97 8.47 -14.47
C GLU A 58 -4.41 9.81 -15.09
N ALA A 59 -4.25 9.93 -16.40
CA ALA A 59 -4.57 11.13 -17.17
C ALA A 59 -3.80 12.42 -16.77
N CYS A 60 -2.71 12.31 -16.00
CA CYS A 60 -1.85 13.46 -15.72
C CYS A 60 -0.63 13.46 -16.65
N GLU A 61 -0.49 14.50 -17.47
CA GLU A 61 0.63 14.67 -18.39
C GLU A 61 1.74 15.57 -17.83
N GLU A 62 1.59 16.03 -16.59
CA GLU A 62 2.61 16.88 -15.96
C GLU A 62 3.91 16.12 -15.68
N ARG A 63 5.01 16.86 -15.67
CA ARG A 63 6.33 16.33 -15.36
C ARG A 63 6.42 15.91 -13.90
N MET A 64 6.97 14.71 -13.69
CA MET A 64 7.21 14.18 -12.34
C MET A 64 8.34 14.93 -11.62
N ARG A 65 8.20 15.12 -10.30
CA ARG A 65 9.16 15.85 -9.46
C ARG A 65 9.56 15.11 -8.19
N HIS A 66 8.59 14.46 -7.55
CA HIS A 66 8.78 13.92 -6.21
C HIS A 66 8.31 12.47 -6.11
N GLN A 67 8.91 11.72 -5.20
CA GLN A 67 8.64 10.29 -5.02
C GLN A 67 7.67 10.04 -3.86
N CYS A 68 6.68 9.17 -4.08
CA CYS A 68 5.84 8.66 -3.00
C CYS A 68 6.65 7.69 -2.12
N GLN A 69 6.69 7.95 -0.81
CA GLN A 69 7.48 7.15 0.15
C GLN A 69 6.90 5.76 0.45
N ARG A 70 5.74 5.41 -0.13
CA ARG A 70 5.12 4.08 0.00
C ARG A 70 5.24 3.25 -1.27
N CYS A 71 4.83 3.76 -2.43
CA CYS A 71 4.85 3.01 -3.68
C CYS A 71 6.08 3.27 -4.55
N LEU A 72 6.92 4.24 -4.18
CA LEU A 72 8.18 4.61 -4.86
C LEU A 72 8.02 5.12 -6.30
N LEU A 73 6.78 5.35 -6.76
CA LEU A 73 6.50 6.04 -8.02
C LEU A 73 6.69 7.56 -7.89
N LEU A 74 6.97 8.22 -9.01
CA LEU A 74 7.16 9.66 -9.11
C LEU A 74 5.88 10.38 -9.58
N PHE A 75 5.59 11.52 -8.97
CA PHE A 75 4.38 12.32 -9.20
C PHE A 75 4.72 13.81 -9.33
N CYS A 76 3.79 14.60 -9.88
CA CYS A 76 3.82 16.05 -9.78
C CYS A 76 3.35 16.53 -8.39
N ASP A 77 3.47 17.83 -8.14
CA ASP A 77 3.20 18.45 -6.83
C ASP A 77 1.71 18.37 -6.44
N ASP A 78 0.79 18.34 -7.40
CA ASP A 78 -0.65 18.23 -7.11
C ASP A 78 -1.07 16.80 -6.69
N HIS A 79 -0.36 15.80 -7.21
CA HIS A 79 -0.68 14.40 -6.99
C HIS A 79 0.11 13.75 -5.84
N LEU A 80 1.02 14.51 -5.23
CA LEU A 80 1.81 14.10 -4.08
C LEU A 80 1.67 15.11 -2.94
N LYS A 81 1.12 14.67 -1.80
CA LYS A 81 0.91 15.55 -0.64
C LYS A 81 1.60 15.00 0.59
N SER A 82 2.09 15.91 1.43
CA SER A 82 2.56 15.56 2.77
C SER A 82 1.38 15.08 3.62
N GLN A 83 1.55 13.97 4.31
CA GLN A 83 0.55 13.35 5.17
C GLN A 83 1.17 13.06 6.52
N ASN A 84 0.52 13.54 7.59
CA ASN A 84 0.89 13.17 8.94
C ASN A 84 0.25 11.82 9.26
N ILE A 85 1.07 10.80 9.45
CA ILE A 85 0.61 9.44 9.76
C ILE A 85 1.19 8.96 11.09
N VAL A 86 0.48 8.05 11.73
CA VAL A 86 1.00 7.34 12.90
C VAL A 86 1.76 6.12 12.41
N ASP A 87 3.08 6.15 12.53
CA ASP A 87 3.91 5.00 12.24
C ASP A 87 3.91 4.04 13.43
N ARG A 88 3.33 2.86 13.21
CA ARG A 88 3.27 1.75 14.16
C ARG A 88 4.30 0.66 13.82
N THR A 89 5.13 0.88 12.80
CA THR A 89 6.12 -0.10 12.38
C THR A 89 7.32 -0.03 13.33
N PHE A 90 7.53 -1.09 14.12
CA PHE A 90 8.69 -1.30 15.02
C PHE A 90 8.92 -0.29 16.15
N ASN A 91 8.11 0.76 16.27
CA ASN A 91 8.23 1.77 17.32
C ASN A 91 7.13 1.61 18.38
N ASP A 92 7.54 1.31 19.61
CA ASP A 92 6.73 1.48 20.82
C ASP A 92 7.43 2.53 21.71
N PRO A 93 6.85 3.73 21.91
CA PRO A 93 5.52 4.17 21.49
C PRO A 93 5.40 4.55 20.00
N PRO A 94 4.18 4.54 19.43
CA PRO A 94 3.91 5.01 18.07
C PRO A 94 4.35 6.45 17.86
N ARG A 95 4.92 6.77 16.70
CA ARG A 95 5.40 8.13 16.38
C ARG A 95 4.58 8.74 15.24
N ARG A 96 4.35 10.05 15.33
CA ARG A 96 3.82 10.82 14.21
C ARG A 96 4.95 11.13 13.26
N VAL A 97 4.80 10.73 12.01
CA VAL A 97 5.75 11.01 10.93
C VAL A 97 5.03 11.71 9.78
N THR A 98 5.73 12.60 9.11
CA THR A 98 5.23 13.25 7.91
C THR A 98 5.80 12.52 6.70
N LEU A 99 4.93 11.93 5.87
CA LEU A 99 5.33 11.27 4.62
C LEU A 99 4.73 11.95 3.40
N MET A 100 5.47 11.99 2.30
CA MET A 100 4.97 12.36 0.98
C MET A 100 4.26 11.16 0.35
N LEU A 101 2.93 11.24 0.23
CA LEU A 101 2.09 10.16 -0.26
C LEU A 101 1.27 10.59 -1.47
N CYS A 102 1.11 9.68 -2.43
CA CYS A 102 0.19 9.86 -3.54
C CYS A 102 -1.25 9.56 -3.13
N ARG A 103 -2.22 10.05 -3.90
CA ARG A 103 -3.66 9.84 -3.63
C ARG A 103 -4.02 8.36 -3.47
N HIS A 104 -3.45 7.48 -4.29
CA HIS A 104 -3.66 6.04 -4.20
C HIS A 104 -3.19 5.46 -2.87
N CYS A 105 -1.97 5.80 -2.41
CA CYS A 105 -1.45 5.33 -1.12
C CYS A 105 -2.20 5.93 0.07
N VAL A 106 -2.76 7.14 -0.06
CA VAL A 106 -3.63 7.73 0.95
C VAL A 106 -4.94 6.94 1.06
N ALA A 107 -5.63 6.69 -0.05
CA ALA A 107 -6.90 5.96 -0.07
C ALA A 107 -6.79 4.53 0.49
N ARG A 108 -5.66 3.86 0.27
CA ARG A 108 -5.43 2.52 0.82
C ARG A 108 -5.44 2.50 2.35
N ARG A 109 -5.06 3.59 3.02
CA ARG A 109 -4.94 3.63 4.48
C ARG A 109 -6.23 3.32 5.21
N ASP A 110 -7.39 3.61 4.63
CA ASP A 110 -8.70 3.30 5.23
C ASP A 110 -8.87 1.80 5.53
N LEU A 111 -8.17 0.93 4.80
CA LEU A 111 -8.14 -0.51 5.04
C LEU A 111 -7.06 -0.95 6.03
N TRP A 112 -5.99 -0.17 6.19
CA TRP A 112 -4.76 -0.57 6.90
C TRP A 112 -4.58 0.05 8.28
N ASP A 113 -5.11 1.25 8.51
CA ASP A 113 -5.02 1.98 9.78
C ASP A 113 -5.97 1.43 10.87
#